data_AF-A0A952RTI7-F1
#
_entry.id   AF-A0A952RTI7-F1
#
_cell.length_a   1.000
_cell.length_b   1.000
_cell.length_c   1.000
_cell.angle_alpha   90.00
_cell.angle_beta   90.00
_cell.angle_gamma   90.00
#
_symmetry.space_group_name_H-M   'P 1'
#
loop_
_entity.id
_entity.type
_entity.pdbx_description
1 polymer ?
#
loop_
_entity_poly.entity_id
_entity_poly.type
_entity_poly.pdbx_seq_one_letter_code
_entity_poly.pdbx_strand_id
1 'polypeptide(L)'
;MANQERIDPQYETIQALLGGFLATRKEATPAAGHIEQDTIAAFVEGNLSEREAGPVISHMADCGFCRNVSAELIRLDAAFAETPATIKETASEPGKISEVLSGLFAKIFGTSDGAVFAHHEEEKKDKQEDSDEEKK
;
A
#
# COMPACT_ATOMS: atom_id res chain seq x y z
N MET A 1 34.19 -41.87 18.12
CA MET A 1 35.02 -41.13 17.14
C MET A 1 34.50 -39.71 17.15
N ALA A 2 35.30 -38.76 17.66
CA ALA A 2 34.87 -37.39 17.92
C ALA A 2 35.07 -36.52 16.66
N ASN A 3 34.01 -35.92 16.15
CA ASN A 3 34.07 -34.87 15.13
C ASN A 3 34.54 -33.59 15.82
N GLN A 4 35.86 -33.34 15.81
CA GLN A 4 36.40 -32.01 16.07
C GLN A 4 36.33 -31.22 14.76
N GLU A 5 35.16 -30.62 14.52
CA GLU A 5 35.03 -29.58 13.50
C GLU A 5 35.95 -28.43 13.90
N ARG A 6 37.02 -28.24 13.14
CA ARG A 6 37.92 -27.10 13.31
C ARG A 6 37.14 -25.86 12.93
N ILE A 7 36.67 -25.11 13.93
CA ILE A 7 36.07 -23.80 13.72
C ILE A 7 37.15 -22.91 13.10
N ASP A 8 36.79 -22.25 11.99
CA ASP A 8 37.69 -21.35 11.29
C ASP A 8 38.09 -20.19 12.24
N PRO A 9 39.39 -19.86 12.39
CA PRO A 9 39.83 -18.75 13.24
C PRO A 9 39.22 -17.39 12.84
N GLN A 10 38.81 -17.22 11.58
CA GLN A 10 38.05 -16.04 11.15
C GLN A 10 36.66 -16.01 11.78
N TYR A 11 36.01 -17.16 11.92
CA TYR A 11 34.69 -17.28 12.55
C TYR A 11 34.76 -16.97 14.04
N GLU A 12 35.80 -17.44 14.75
CA GLU A 12 36.05 -17.08 16.15
C GLU A 12 36.27 -15.58 16.32
N THR A 13 36.98 -14.95 15.38
CA THR A 13 37.22 -13.50 15.40
C THR A 13 35.91 -12.73 15.24
N ILE A 14 35.06 -13.12 14.28
CA ILE A 14 33.75 -12.50 14.07
C ILE A 14 32.86 -12.70 15.29
N GLN A 15 32.84 -13.89 15.88
CA GLN A 15 32.07 -14.17 17.10
C GLN A 15 32.55 -13.31 18.29
N ALA A 16 33.85 -13.14 18.46
CA ALA A 16 34.42 -12.31 19.53
C ALA A 16 34.07 -10.82 19.33
N LEU A 17 34.18 -10.32 18.10
CA LEU A 17 33.81 -8.94 17.76
C LEU A 17 32.31 -8.70 17.96
N LEU A 18 31.47 -9.62 17.50
CA LEU A 18 30.02 -9.55 17.68
C LEU A 18 29.64 -9.66 19.16
N GLY A 19 30.27 -10.57 19.90
CA GLY A 19 30.07 -10.73 21.34
C GLY A 19 30.43 -9.48 22.13
N GLY A 20 31.57 -8.85 21.80
CA GLY A 20 31.99 -7.58 22.40
C GLY A 20 31.01 -6.45 22.09
N PHE A 21 30.61 -6.32 20.82
CA PHE A 21 29.64 -5.31 20.38
C PHE A 21 28.27 -5.46 21.06
N LEU A 22 27.76 -6.69 21.15
CA LEU A 22 26.50 -6.99 21.83
C LEU A 22 26.58 -6.77 23.34
N ALA A 23 27.72 -7.09 23.97
CA ALA A 23 27.94 -6.86 25.40
C ALA A 23 27.95 -5.38 25.75
N THR A 24 28.56 -4.53 24.91
CA THR A 24 28.55 -3.07 25.09
C THR A 24 27.18 -2.42 24.89
N ARG A 25 26.27 -3.10 24.19
CA ARG A 25 24.91 -2.63 23.90
C ARG A 25 23.85 -3.19 24.83
N LYS A 26 24.24 -4.06 25.76
CA LYS A 26 23.33 -4.66 26.72
C LYS A 26 22.85 -3.54 27.66
N GLU A 27 21.55 -3.25 27.60
CA GLU A 27 20.88 -2.07 28.18
C GLU A 27 20.89 -0.83 27.27
N ALA A 28 20.46 -0.98 26.01
CA ALA A 28 19.81 0.14 25.35
C ALA A 28 18.48 0.41 26.06
N THR A 29 18.38 1.59 26.69
CA THR A 29 17.12 2.13 27.18
C THR A 29 16.08 1.96 26.07
N PRO A 30 14.89 1.40 26.34
CA PRO A 30 13.86 1.30 25.31
C PRO A 30 13.68 2.68 24.71
N ALA A 31 13.86 2.77 23.39
CA ALA A 31 13.68 4.03 22.70
C ALA A 31 12.33 4.63 23.12
N ALA A 32 12.33 5.92 23.43
CA ALA A 32 11.12 6.63 23.81
C ALA A 32 10.16 6.64 22.62
N GLY A 33 9.28 5.63 22.53
CA GLY A 33 8.34 5.45 21.43
C GLY A 33 8.86 4.53 20.31
N HIS A 34 8.03 4.34 19.29
CA HIS A 34 8.36 3.60 18.08
C HIS A 34 8.55 4.56 16.91
N ILE A 35 9.33 4.16 15.91
CA ILE A 35 9.44 4.92 14.66
C ILE A 35 8.08 4.93 13.96
N GLU A 36 7.68 6.09 13.42
CA GLU A 36 6.48 6.22 12.61
C GLU A 36 6.50 5.29 11.39
N GLN A 37 5.35 4.75 11.02
CA GLN A 37 5.24 3.72 9.97
C GLN A 37 5.80 4.19 8.63
N ASP A 38 5.52 5.42 8.23
CA ASP A 38 6.01 6.00 6.96
C ASP A 38 7.55 6.07 6.92
N THR A 39 8.18 6.32 8.07
CA THR A 39 9.64 6.36 8.16
C THR A 39 10.25 4.96 8.06
N ILE A 40 9.58 3.95 8.64
CA ILE A 40 10.00 2.56 8.50
C ILE A 40 9.83 2.10 7.04
N ALA A 41 8.74 2.47 6.37
CA ALA A 41 8.52 2.17 4.95
C ALA A 41 9.60 2.81 4.08
N ALA A 42 9.84 4.12 4.23
CA ALA A 42 10.89 4.83 3.50
C ALA A 42 12.29 4.24 3.75
N PHE A 43 12.56 3.75 4.97
CA PHE A 43 13.81 3.05 5.28
C PHE A 43 13.92 1.72 4.54
N VAL A 44 12.88 0.89 4.56
CA VAL A 44 12.84 -0.42 3.87
C VAL A 44 12.99 -0.25 2.35
N GLU A 45 12.35 0.77 1.78
CA GLU A 45 12.40 1.09 0.36
C GLU A 45 13.72 1.77 -0.06
N GLY A 46 14.61 2.09 0.89
CA GLY A 46 15.87 2.78 0.61
C GLY A 46 15.71 4.25 0.19
N ASN A 47 14.59 4.88 0.53
CA ASN A 47 14.25 6.26 0.18
C ASN A 47 14.65 7.29 1.25
N LEU A 48 15.50 6.91 2.20
CA LEU A 48 16.08 7.81 3.19
C LEU A 48 17.49 8.23 2.78
N SER A 49 17.83 9.49 3.01
CA SER A 49 19.22 9.95 2.92
C SER A 49 20.06 9.33 4.04
N GLU A 50 21.39 9.34 3.88
CA GLU A 50 22.33 8.82 4.90
C GLU A 50 22.12 9.49 6.27
N ARG A 51 21.82 10.79 6.28
CA ARG A 51 21.56 11.57 7.49
C ARG A 51 20.27 11.12 8.20
N GLU A 52 19.26 10.71 7.45
CA GLU A 52 17.97 10.23 7.97
C GLU A 52 18.03 8.76 8.39
N ALA A 53 18.82 7.95 7.67
CA ALA A 53 19.00 6.54 7.96
C ALA A 53 19.73 6.31 9.29
N GLY A 54 20.72 7.14 9.64
CA GLY A 54 21.53 6.98 10.86
C GLY A 54 20.70 6.82 12.15
N PRO A 55 19.77 7.75 12.47
CA PRO A 55 18.87 7.62 13.62
C PRO A 55 17.96 6.39 13.56
N VAL A 56 17.45 6.04 12.38
CA VAL A 56 16.59 4.85 12.18
C VAL A 56 17.36 3.57 12.48
N ILE A 57 18.58 3.44 11.94
CA ILE A 57 19.47 2.31 12.18
C ILE A 57 19.78 2.19 13.68
N SER A 58 20.11 3.31 14.34
CA SER A 58 20.38 3.33 15.78
C SER A 58 19.18 2.84 16.58
N HIS A 59 17.96 3.27 16.26
CA HIS A 59 16.75 2.81 16.94
C HIS A 59 16.46 1.33 16.66
N MET A 60 16.53 0.90 15.40
CA MET A 60 16.29 -0.50 15.02
C MET A 60 17.28 -1.45 15.69
N ALA A 61 18.48 -0.99 15.96
CA ALA A 61 19.49 -1.72 16.70
C ALA A 61 19.07 -2.10 18.13
N ASP A 62 18.19 -1.30 18.73
CA ASP A 62 17.79 -1.40 20.14
C ASP A 62 16.31 -1.77 20.30
N CYS A 63 15.51 -1.64 19.23
CA CYS A 63 14.06 -1.87 19.24
C CYS A 63 13.65 -3.10 18.41
N GLY A 64 13.35 -4.20 19.10
CA GLY A 64 12.88 -5.44 18.46
C GLY A 64 11.55 -5.30 17.72
N PHE A 65 10.65 -4.44 18.20
CA PHE A 65 9.37 -4.17 17.56
C PHE A 65 9.54 -3.55 16.17
N CYS A 66 10.30 -2.46 16.06
CA CYS A 66 10.54 -1.80 14.78
C CYS A 66 11.29 -2.70 13.79
N ARG A 67 12.21 -3.55 14.29
CA ARG A 67 12.83 -4.60 13.46
C ARG A 67 11.79 -5.57 12.90
N ASN A 68 10.87 -6.04 13.73
CA ASN A 68 9.82 -6.97 13.27
C ASN A 68 8.92 -6.31 12.22
N VAL A 69 8.49 -5.07 12.44
CA VAL A 69 7.68 -4.32 11.45
C VAL A 69 8.43 -4.18 10.13
N SER A 70 9.71 -3.82 10.15
CA SER A 70 10.51 -3.74 8.90
C SER A 70 10.63 -5.09 8.19
N ALA A 71 10.76 -6.19 8.94
CA ALA A 71 10.83 -7.53 8.36
C ALA A 71 9.51 -7.94 7.68
N GLU A 72 8.35 -7.59 8.26
CA GLU A 72 7.06 -7.84 7.62
C GLU A 72 6.88 -7.03 6.32
N LEU A 73 7.31 -5.77 6.31
CA LEU A 73 7.28 -4.94 5.09
C LEU A 73 8.16 -5.52 3.98
N ILE A 74 9.37 -5.98 4.31
CA ILE A 74 10.27 -6.63 3.35
C ILE A 74 9.64 -7.92 2.78
N ARG A 75 8.95 -8.71 3.61
CA ARG A 75 8.25 -9.92 3.14
C ARG A 75 7.10 -9.59 2.20
N LEU A 76 6.35 -8.53 2.48
CA LEU A 76 5.28 -8.05 1.59
C LEU A 76 5.84 -7.60 0.25
N ASP A 77 6.92 -6.82 0.25
CA ASP A 77 7.61 -6.37 -0.97
C ASP A 77 8.09 -7.57 -1.82
N ALA A 78 8.73 -8.55 -1.18
CA ALA A 78 9.14 -9.79 -1.84
C ALA A 78 7.96 -10.56 -2.44
N ALA A 79 6.84 -10.67 -1.72
CA ALA A 79 5.64 -11.34 -2.23
C ALA A 79 5.06 -10.64 -3.47
N PHE A 80 5.10 -9.30 -3.52
CA PHE A 80 4.69 -8.56 -4.71
C PHE A 80 5.66 -8.73 -5.89
N ALA A 81 6.97 -8.79 -5.62
CA ALA A 81 7.97 -9.03 -6.66
C ALA A 81 7.85 -10.41 -7.33
N GLU A 82 7.44 -11.43 -6.57
CA GLU A 82 7.22 -12.80 -7.08
C GLU A 82 5.92 -12.95 -7.87
N THR A 83 5.00 -11.98 -7.75
CA THR A 83 3.75 -12.02 -8.51
C THR A 83 4.01 -11.41 -9.89
N PRO A 84 4.02 -12.20 -10.99
CA PRO A 84 4.18 -11.62 -12.31
C PRO A 84 3.04 -10.63 -12.50
N ALA A 85 3.38 -9.35 -12.70
CA ALA A 85 2.41 -8.34 -13.08
C ALA A 85 1.69 -8.88 -14.31
N THR A 86 0.45 -9.33 -14.12
CA THR A 86 -0.42 -9.62 -15.24
C THR A 86 -0.70 -8.25 -15.80
N ILE A 87 0.11 -7.85 -16.78
CA ILE A 87 -0.23 -6.78 -17.69
C ILE A 87 -1.50 -7.30 -18.35
N LYS A 88 -2.65 -6.95 -17.77
CA LYS A 88 -3.89 -6.97 -18.52
C LYS A 88 -3.61 -5.97 -19.62
N GLU A 89 -3.30 -6.49 -20.79
CA GLU A 89 -3.49 -5.80 -22.04
C GLU A 89 -4.86 -5.14 -21.91
N THR A 90 -4.87 -3.83 -21.69
CA THR A 90 -6.10 -3.06 -21.59
C THR A 90 -6.72 -3.20 -22.95
N ALA A 91 -7.63 -4.17 -23.07
CA ALA A 91 -8.50 -4.28 -24.21
C ALA A 91 -9.02 -2.88 -24.47
N SER A 92 -8.74 -2.41 -25.69
CA SER A 92 -9.17 -1.18 -26.32
C SER A 92 -10.21 -0.41 -25.51
N GLU A 93 -9.88 0.85 -25.22
CA GLU A 93 -10.73 1.86 -24.56
C GLU A 93 -12.23 1.59 -24.75
N PRO A 94 -13.05 1.64 -23.68
CA PRO A 94 -14.49 1.58 -23.85
C PRO A 94 -14.88 2.80 -24.69
N GLY A 95 -15.27 2.57 -25.95
CA GLY A 95 -15.43 3.62 -26.94
C GLY A 95 -16.48 4.67 -26.55
N LYS A 96 -17.35 4.37 -25.58
CA LYS A 96 -18.38 5.28 -25.08
C LYS A 96 -18.70 5.01 -23.60
N ILE A 97 -18.88 6.07 -22.82
CA ILE A 97 -19.34 6.02 -21.41
C ILE A 97 -20.65 5.20 -21.27
N SER A 98 -21.50 5.23 -22.31
CA SER A 98 -22.73 4.44 -22.38
C SER A 98 -22.50 2.94 -22.27
N GLU A 99 -21.43 2.40 -22.84
CA GLU A 99 -21.12 0.96 -22.80
C GLU A 99 -20.71 0.50 -21.40
N VAL A 100 -19.95 1.32 -20.69
CA VAL A 100 -19.54 1.05 -19.30
C VAL A 100 -20.75 1.08 -18.38
N LEU A 101 -21.61 2.09 -18.53
CA LEU A 101 -22.82 2.21 -17.74
C LEU A 101 -23.79 1.07 -18.05
N SER A 102 -24.03 0.74 -19.31
CA SER A 102 -24.87 -0.40 -19.70
C SER A 102 -24.33 -1.73 -19.16
N GLY A 103 -23.01 -1.95 -19.17
CA GLY A 103 -22.39 -3.14 -18.57
C GLY A 103 -22.57 -3.19 -17.04
N LEU A 104 -22.45 -2.05 -16.36
CA LEU A 104 -22.69 -1.94 -14.92
C LEU A 104 -24.16 -2.18 -14.57
N PHE A 105 -25.09 -1.55 -15.31
CA PHE A 105 -26.53 -1.72 -15.11
C PHE A 105 -26.96 -3.16 -15.38
N ALA A 106 -26.46 -3.79 -16.44
CA ALA A 106 -26.73 -5.20 -16.71
C ALA A 106 -26.19 -6.13 -15.61
N LYS A 107 -25.07 -5.77 -14.97
CA LYS A 107 -24.47 -6.56 -13.89
C LYS A 107 -25.19 -6.39 -12.54
N ILE A 108 -25.71 -5.20 -12.26
CA ILE A 108 -26.43 -4.89 -11.01
C ILE A 108 -27.89 -5.34 -11.09
N PHE A 109 -28.56 -5.10 -12.22
CA PHE A 109 -30.00 -5.34 -12.38
C PHE A 109 -30.32 -6.62 -13.16
N GLY A 110 -29.30 -7.33 -13.65
CA GLY A 110 -29.47 -8.44 -14.58
C GLY A 110 -30.03 -7.97 -15.93
N THR A 111 -30.05 -8.83 -16.94
CA THR A 111 -30.84 -8.59 -18.16
C THR A 111 -32.32 -8.86 -17.85
N SER A 112 -32.91 -8.05 -16.96
CA SER A 112 -34.30 -8.18 -16.59
C SER A 112 -35.15 -7.26 -17.48
N ASP A 113 -36.09 -7.88 -18.17
CA ASP A 113 -37.21 -7.27 -18.91
C ASP A 113 -38.21 -6.67 -17.90
N GLY A 114 -37.73 -5.72 -17.10
CA GLY A 114 -38.40 -5.21 -15.91
C GLY A 114 -38.00 -3.78 -15.64
N ALA A 115 -38.46 -2.87 -16.51
CA ALA A 115 -38.29 -1.43 -16.35
C ALA A 115 -38.87 -0.99 -14.99
N VAL A 116 -37.99 -0.58 -14.07
CA VAL A 116 -38.37 0.09 -12.82
C VAL A 116 -38.68 1.54 -13.18
N PHE A 117 -39.95 1.83 -13.46
CA PHE A 117 -40.43 3.19 -13.62
C PHE A 117 -40.47 3.88 -12.25
N ALA A 118 -39.45 4.68 -11.96
CA ALA A 118 -39.55 5.67 -10.90
C ALA A 118 -40.58 6.73 -11.34
N HIS A 119 -41.74 6.73 -10.70
CA HIS A 119 -42.76 7.75 -10.90
C HIS A 119 -42.14 9.13 -10.62
N HIS A 120 -41.92 9.92 -11.67
CA HIS A 120 -41.76 11.36 -11.57
C HIS A 120 -43.18 11.93 -11.46
N GLU A 121 -43.57 12.38 -10.28
CA GLU A 121 -44.75 13.23 -10.15
C GLU A 121 -44.43 14.56 -10.86
N GLU A 122 -45.03 14.76 -12.03
CA GLU A 122 -45.00 16.05 -12.72
C GLU A 122 -45.79 17.06 -11.88
N GLU A 123 -45.09 18.07 -11.35
CA GLU A 123 -45.75 19.28 -10.89
C GLU A 123 -46.52 19.90 -12.07
N LYS A 124 -47.82 20.11 -11.85
CA LYS A 124 -48.78 20.63 -12.82
C LYS A 124 -48.26 21.90 -13.51
N LYS A 125 -48.13 21.84 -14.83
CA LYS A 125 -48.08 23.00 -15.71
C LYS A 125 -49.47 23.65 -15.77
N ASP A 126 -49.61 24.85 -15.22
CA ASP A 126 -50.64 25.79 -15.68
C ASP A 126 -50.19 26.39 -17.01
N LYS A 127 -50.90 26.02 -18.08
CA LYS A 127 -50.82 26.65 -19.40
C LYS A 127 -51.80 27.83 -19.45
N GLN A 128 -51.32 29.01 -19.84
CA GLN A 128 -52.05 29.83 -20.81
C GLN A 128 -51.08 30.65 -21.68
N GLU A 129 -50.95 30.16 -22.93
CA GLU A 129 -50.54 30.82 -24.19
C GLU A 129 -51.35 32.12 -24.44
N ASP A 130 -51.01 33.11 -25.27
CA ASP A 130 -49.88 33.49 -26.12
C ASP A 130 -50.32 34.83 -26.81
N SER A 131 -49.40 35.48 -27.51
CA SER A 131 -49.54 36.40 -28.66
C SER A 131 -49.01 37.84 -28.49
N ASP A 132 -47.88 38.04 -29.17
CA ASP A 132 -47.32 39.27 -29.74
C ASP A 132 -48.37 40.18 -30.43
N GLU A 133 -48.20 41.50 -30.32
CA GLU A 133 -48.29 42.37 -31.50
C GLU A 133 -47.61 43.76 -31.32
N GLU A 134 -47.03 44.21 -32.43
CA GLU A 134 -46.18 45.38 -32.71
C GLU A 134 -46.74 46.79 -32.43
N LYS A 135 -45.80 47.77 -32.43
CA LYS A 135 -45.91 49.22 -32.80
C LYS A 135 -46.72 50.10 -31.83
N LYS A 136 -46.20 51.22 -31.32
CA LYS A 136 -45.62 52.38 -32.02
C LYS A 136 -45.12 53.39 -30.98
#